data_AF-A0A7S1A057-F1
#
_entry.id   AF-A0A7S1A057-F1
#
_cell.length_a   1.000
_cell.length_b   1.000
_cell.length_c   1.000
_cell.angle_alpha   90.00
_cell.angle_beta   90.00
_cell.angle_gamma   90.00
#
_symmetry.space_group_name_H-M   'P 1'
#
loop_
_entity.id
_entity.type
_entity.pdbx_description
1 polymer ?
#
loop_
_entity_poly.entity_id
_entity_poly.type
_entity_poly.pdbx_seq_one_letter_code
_entity_poly.pdbx_strand_id
1 'polypeptide(L)'
;MGEYHAYGSTLGLVSRRLFVLCFCALFTFSCLFSVLTDALETRVLLSFFDKTSSVSVGCSGYHCYTVFSCPSMAASSFRVREPLSTLLALVVFPFGWHACHHGYRATLSLVSYFTWAYAFLHLGIFVWNFAYIFTCSAYPTDVIKCVLVSLFSGLSTDVTTILNSLQYYPFVEVALITSGYNVLAWYALKFAIWIAFLFFVAREMRMLAALMERGPIGLGNHFEIAWDEGLNFDAIYRDLGRKKQSRFLEDAESPLVANIDTTKGYLFHRFDYGTTNKEPLRQVEWEHECEKRPNAHGYMENLVENIDFDDVAFDDGADYDEPVRQATIDML
;
A
#
# COMPACT_ATOMS: atom_id res chain seq x y z
N MET A 1 10.50 13.06 -1.61
CA MET A 1 10.69 11.68 -2.12
C MET A 1 9.34 11.06 -2.43
N GLY A 2 9.17 10.42 -3.60
CA GLY A 2 7.86 9.86 -4.01
C GLY A 2 7.45 8.63 -3.19
N GLU A 3 6.15 8.48 -2.89
CA GLU A 3 5.59 7.38 -2.09
C GLU A 3 6.00 5.97 -2.57
N TYR A 4 6.26 5.83 -3.88
CA TYR A 4 6.70 4.59 -4.50
C TYR A 4 8.01 4.04 -3.91
N HIS A 5 8.94 4.90 -3.53
CA HIS A 5 10.23 4.48 -2.97
C HIS A 5 10.13 4.09 -1.49
N ALA A 6 9.16 4.66 -0.76
CA ALA A 6 8.98 4.42 0.67
C ALA A 6 8.19 3.12 0.95
N TYR A 7 7.12 2.87 0.18
CA TYR A 7 6.17 1.78 0.46
C TYR A 7 6.21 0.64 -0.56
N GLY A 8 7.03 0.78 -1.60
CA GLY A 8 7.11 -0.16 -2.71
C GLY A 8 5.87 -0.12 -3.61
N SER A 9 5.91 -0.94 -4.67
CA SER A 9 4.83 -1.04 -5.65
C SER A 9 4.12 -2.39 -5.56
N THR A 10 2.80 -2.34 -5.72
CA THR A 10 1.95 -3.52 -5.96
C THR A 10 1.90 -3.74 -7.48
N LEU A 11 2.23 -4.96 -7.92
CA LEU A 11 2.32 -5.35 -9.35
C LEU A 11 3.26 -4.46 -10.19
N GLY A 12 4.18 -3.73 -9.57
CA GLY A 12 5.11 -2.83 -10.28
C GLY A 12 4.51 -1.51 -10.77
N LEU A 13 3.20 -1.30 -10.61
CA LEU A 13 2.49 -0.17 -11.26
C LEU A 13 1.91 0.84 -10.27
N VAL A 14 1.44 0.40 -9.11
CA VAL A 14 0.68 1.25 -8.17
C VAL A 14 1.37 1.25 -6.81
N SER A 15 1.44 2.41 -6.14
CA SER A 15 1.92 2.50 -4.76
C SER A 15 1.13 1.55 -3.87
N ARG A 16 1.82 0.72 -3.08
CA ARG A 16 1.17 -0.28 -2.22
C ARG A 16 0.19 0.34 -1.24
N ARG A 17 0.54 1.51 -0.70
CA ARG A 17 -0.32 2.30 0.19
C ARG A 17 -1.61 2.70 -0.51
N LEU A 18 -1.50 3.26 -1.72
CA LEU A 18 -2.64 3.66 -2.52
C LEU A 18 -3.54 2.46 -2.87
N PHE A 19 -2.94 1.32 -3.25
CA PHE A 19 -3.70 0.10 -3.54
C PHE A 19 -4.53 -0.37 -2.34
N VAL A 20 -3.93 -0.49 -1.16
CA VAL A 20 -4.62 -0.93 0.07
C VAL A 20 -5.69 0.10 0.49
N LEU A 21 -5.38 1.38 0.37
CA LEU A 21 -6.31 2.48 0.65
C LEU A 21 -7.53 2.41 -0.28
N CYS A 22 -7.32 2.35 -1.59
CA CYS A 22 -8.41 2.22 -2.57
C CYS A 22 -9.25 0.96 -2.34
N PHE A 23 -8.62 -0.18 -2.05
CA PHE A 23 -9.34 -1.41 -1.74
C PHE A 23 -10.26 -1.24 -0.52
N CYS A 24 -9.73 -0.73 0.59
CA CYS A 24 -10.50 -0.51 1.82
C CYS A 24 -11.67 0.46 1.59
N ALA A 25 -11.47 1.55 0.85
CA ALA A 25 -12.55 2.48 0.50
C ALA A 25 -13.60 1.81 -0.38
N LEU A 26 -13.20 1.22 -1.50
CA LEU A 26 -14.14 0.62 -2.44
C LEU A 26 -15.01 -0.44 -1.77
N PHE A 27 -14.42 -1.28 -0.92
CA PHE A 27 -15.17 -2.30 -0.20
C PHE A 27 -16.12 -1.69 0.85
N THR A 28 -15.67 -0.67 1.58
CA THR A 28 -16.50 0.06 2.55
C THR A 28 -17.69 0.75 1.85
N PHE A 29 -17.42 1.54 0.81
CA PHE A 29 -18.45 2.29 0.10
C PHE A 29 -19.40 1.39 -0.69
N SER A 30 -18.90 0.31 -1.30
CA SER A 30 -19.76 -0.67 -1.97
C SER A 30 -20.72 -1.32 -0.98
N CYS A 31 -20.25 -1.68 0.21
CA CYS A 31 -21.12 -2.28 1.22
C CYS A 31 -22.10 -1.26 1.82
N LEU A 32 -21.64 -0.04 2.11
CA LEU A 32 -22.49 1.05 2.56
C LEU A 32 -23.61 1.32 1.54
N PHE A 33 -23.27 1.35 0.26
CA PHE A 33 -24.23 1.52 -0.82
C PHE A 33 -25.23 0.35 -0.85
N SER A 34 -24.78 -0.90 -0.80
CA SER A 34 -25.67 -2.06 -0.74
C SER A 34 -26.62 -2.04 0.46
N VAL A 35 -26.11 -1.72 1.64
CA VAL A 35 -26.95 -1.61 2.86
C VAL A 35 -27.93 -0.45 2.74
N LEU A 36 -27.52 0.67 2.12
CA LEU A 36 -28.41 1.80 1.90
C LEU A 36 -29.49 1.49 0.86
N THR A 37 -29.14 0.84 -0.25
CA THR A 37 -30.12 0.41 -1.26
C THR A 37 -31.10 -0.59 -0.67
N ASP A 38 -30.60 -1.58 0.08
CA ASP A 38 -31.46 -2.54 0.77
C ASP A 38 -32.37 -1.81 1.76
N ALA A 39 -31.84 -0.87 2.55
CA ALA A 39 -32.62 -0.11 3.52
C ALA A 39 -33.72 0.77 2.87
N LEU A 40 -33.43 1.35 1.71
CA LEU A 40 -34.36 2.16 0.92
C LEU A 40 -35.44 1.28 0.25
N GLU A 41 -35.06 0.14 -0.33
CA GLU A 41 -35.97 -0.80 -0.98
C GLU A 41 -36.88 -1.51 0.02
N THR A 42 -36.34 -1.95 1.15
CA THR A 42 -37.09 -2.73 2.13
C THR A 42 -38.02 -1.89 3.00
N ARG A 43 -38.12 -0.57 2.81
CA ARG A 43 -38.87 0.34 3.71
C ARG A 43 -38.61 -0.09 5.16
N VAL A 44 -37.36 -0.19 5.60
CA VAL A 44 -37.00 -0.78 6.91
C VAL A 44 -37.79 -0.16 8.07
N LEU A 45 -38.17 1.12 7.95
CA LEU A 45 -39.08 1.79 8.88
C LEU A 45 -40.49 1.15 8.97
N LEU A 46 -41.04 0.62 7.88
CA LEU A 46 -42.29 -0.13 7.90
C LEU A 46 -42.11 -1.54 8.47
N SER A 47 -41.01 -2.26 8.21
CA SER A 47 -40.81 -3.60 8.78
C SER A 47 -40.54 -3.64 10.30
N PHE A 48 -39.99 -2.55 10.87
CA PHE A 48 -39.87 -2.42 12.33
C PHE A 48 -41.24 -2.21 13.01
N PHE A 49 -42.24 -1.65 12.30
CA PHE A 49 -43.61 -1.50 12.79
C PHE A 49 -44.54 -2.63 12.34
N ASP A 50 -44.25 -3.31 11.24
CA ASP A 50 -45.05 -4.38 10.69
C ASP A 50 -44.54 -5.73 11.21
N LYS A 51 -44.96 -6.02 12.43
CA LYS A 51 -44.76 -7.28 13.15
C LYS A 51 -45.61 -8.40 12.55
N THR A 52 -45.68 -8.48 11.22
CA THR A 52 -46.33 -9.56 10.50
C THR A 52 -45.24 -10.39 9.83
N SER A 53 -44.80 -11.39 10.60
CA SER A 53 -44.02 -12.52 10.12
C SER A 53 -44.45 -12.91 8.70
N SER A 54 -43.54 -12.78 7.74
CA SER A 54 -43.62 -13.63 6.57
C SER A 54 -43.47 -15.05 7.10
N VAL A 55 -44.63 -15.72 7.24
CA VAL A 55 -44.74 -17.13 7.58
C VAL A 55 -44.00 -17.86 6.47
N SER A 56 -42.73 -18.17 6.73
CA SER A 56 -42.12 -19.36 6.15
C SER A 56 -43.05 -20.50 6.56
N VAL A 57 -43.85 -20.99 5.61
CA VAL A 57 -44.52 -22.29 5.72
C VAL A 57 -43.40 -23.34 5.61
N GLY A 58 -42.62 -23.43 6.67
CA GLY A 58 -41.45 -24.27 6.82
C GLY A 58 -41.48 -24.73 8.26
N CYS A 59 -42.20 -25.82 8.47
CA CYS A 59 -42.39 -26.56 9.70
C CYS A 59 -41.59 -26.08 10.94
N SER A 60 -42.30 -25.68 12.00
CA SER A 60 -41.70 -25.31 13.28
C SER A 60 -41.68 -26.49 14.26
N GLY A 61 -40.60 -26.63 15.03
CA GLY A 61 -40.44 -27.66 16.06
C GLY A 61 -39.18 -28.50 15.91
N TYR A 62 -38.83 -29.23 16.98
CA TYR A 62 -37.62 -30.06 17.07
C TYR A 62 -37.52 -31.12 15.97
N HIS A 63 -38.66 -31.54 15.41
CA HIS A 63 -38.77 -32.53 14.33
C HIS A 63 -38.57 -31.96 12.92
N CYS A 64 -38.46 -30.64 12.77
CA CYS A 64 -38.25 -29.98 11.48
C CYS A 64 -36.90 -29.32 11.28
N TYR A 65 -36.01 -29.49 12.25
CA TYR A 65 -34.59 -29.31 12.06
C TYR A 65 -34.01 -30.46 11.25
N THR A 66 -34.35 -30.53 9.96
CA THR A 66 -33.48 -31.20 8.99
C THR A 66 -32.33 -30.26 8.69
N VAL A 67 -31.39 -30.17 9.64
CA VAL A 67 -30.23 -29.27 9.60
C VAL A 67 -29.39 -29.48 8.32
N PHE A 68 -29.55 -30.64 7.68
CA PHE A 68 -28.90 -31.03 6.42
C PHE A 68 -29.90 -31.36 5.29
N SER A 69 -31.03 -30.67 5.21
CA SER A 69 -31.91 -30.79 4.04
C SER A 69 -31.41 -29.90 2.89
N CYS A 70 -31.65 -30.32 1.65
CA CYS A 70 -31.30 -29.50 0.48
C CYS A 70 -31.92 -28.09 0.54
N PRO A 71 -33.20 -27.90 0.92
CA PRO A 71 -33.76 -26.57 1.07
C PRO A 71 -33.05 -25.69 2.12
N SER A 72 -32.64 -26.26 3.27
CA SER A 72 -31.91 -25.50 4.29
C SER A 72 -30.50 -25.13 3.83
N MET A 73 -29.83 -26.06 3.14
CA MET A 73 -28.48 -25.83 2.61
C MET A 73 -28.46 -24.81 1.47
N ALA A 74 -29.52 -24.73 0.64
CA ALA A 74 -29.61 -23.84 -0.51
C ALA A 74 -29.39 -22.35 -0.17
N ALA A 75 -29.89 -21.91 0.99
CA ALA A 75 -29.78 -20.53 1.46
C ALA A 75 -28.68 -20.30 2.51
N SER A 76 -28.07 -21.37 3.02
CA SER A 76 -27.12 -21.30 4.13
C SER A 76 -25.87 -20.49 3.79
N SER A 77 -25.26 -20.72 2.62
CA SER A 77 -24.06 -20.01 2.18
C SER A 77 -24.31 -18.52 2.03
N PHE A 78 -25.43 -18.13 1.42
CA PHE A 78 -25.82 -16.73 1.28
C PHE A 78 -26.02 -16.06 2.65
N ARG A 79 -26.78 -16.70 3.54
CA ARG A 79 -27.08 -16.17 4.89
C ARG A 79 -25.87 -16.09 5.82
N VAL A 80 -24.82 -16.87 5.57
CA VAL A 80 -23.55 -16.75 6.32
C VAL A 80 -22.64 -15.70 5.67
N ARG A 81 -22.55 -15.70 4.34
CA ARG A 81 -21.66 -14.81 3.58
C ARG A 81 -22.05 -13.35 3.77
N GLU A 82 -23.32 -13.02 3.58
CA GLU A 82 -23.82 -11.64 3.54
C GLU A 82 -23.57 -10.87 4.86
N PRO A 83 -24.06 -11.31 6.04
CA PRO A 83 -23.88 -10.54 7.27
C PRO A 83 -22.41 -10.41 7.66
N LEU A 84 -21.60 -11.44 7.40
CA LEU A 84 -20.18 -11.42 7.73
C LEU A 84 -19.40 -10.50 6.78
N SER A 85 -19.73 -10.50 5.49
CA SER A 85 -19.18 -9.54 4.52
C SER A 85 -19.55 -8.11 4.90
N THR A 86 -20.80 -7.88 5.30
CA THR A 86 -21.29 -6.57 5.74
C THR A 86 -20.61 -6.10 7.01
N LEU A 87 -20.44 -6.98 8.00
CA LEU A 87 -19.74 -6.66 9.25
C LEU A 87 -18.27 -6.32 8.99
N LEU A 88 -17.57 -7.10 8.17
CA LEU A 88 -16.19 -6.79 7.81
C LEU A 88 -16.07 -5.47 7.05
N ALA A 89 -17.03 -5.18 6.15
CA ALA A 89 -16.98 -3.98 5.34
C ALA A 89 -17.41 -2.70 6.05
N LEU A 90 -18.32 -2.77 7.01
CA LEU A 90 -18.73 -1.60 7.79
C LEU A 90 -17.88 -1.35 9.03
N VAL A 91 -17.23 -2.38 9.56
CA VAL A 91 -16.43 -2.26 10.78
C VAL A 91 -14.94 -2.30 10.45
N VAL A 92 -14.46 -3.40 9.84
CA VAL A 92 -13.02 -3.67 9.73
C VAL A 92 -12.34 -2.84 8.64
N PHE A 93 -12.91 -2.74 7.44
CA PHE A 93 -12.27 -2.00 6.34
C PHE A 93 -12.17 -0.48 6.55
N PRO A 94 -13.09 0.21 7.25
CA PRO A 94 -12.90 1.59 7.67
C PRO A 94 -11.69 1.78 8.59
N PHE A 95 -11.46 0.86 9.53
CA PHE A 95 -10.23 0.88 10.33
C PHE A 95 -9.00 0.63 9.45
N GLY A 96 -9.10 -0.22 8.42
CA GLY A 96 -8.05 -0.43 7.43
C GLY A 96 -7.73 0.84 6.64
N TRP A 97 -8.75 1.56 6.19
CA TRP A 97 -8.62 2.87 5.53
C TRP A 97 -7.92 3.88 6.44
N HIS A 98 -8.44 4.05 7.67
CA HIS A 98 -7.90 4.98 8.66
C HIS A 98 -6.45 4.62 9.03
N ALA A 99 -6.15 3.34 9.25
CA ALA A 99 -4.80 2.86 9.56
C ALA A 99 -3.83 3.08 8.39
N CYS A 100 -4.26 2.88 7.15
CA CYS A 100 -3.43 3.13 5.97
C CYS A 100 -3.14 4.63 5.78
N HIS A 101 -4.12 5.49 6.09
CA HIS A 101 -3.97 6.93 6.02
C HIS A 101 -3.00 7.46 7.08
N HIS A 102 -3.10 7.00 8.32
CA HIS A 102 -2.27 7.49 9.44
C HIS A 102 -1.01 6.66 9.73
N GLY A 103 -0.78 5.55 9.04
CA GLY A 103 0.39 4.69 9.26
C GLY A 103 0.30 3.80 10.50
N TYR A 104 -0.91 3.48 10.99
CA TYR A 104 -1.08 2.65 12.19
C TYR A 104 -0.82 1.16 11.91
N ARG A 105 0.42 0.73 12.14
CA ARG A 105 0.91 -0.64 11.87
C ARG A 105 0.08 -1.75 12.53
N ALA A 106 -0.27 -1.60 13.80
CA ALA A 106 -0.92 -2.65 14.59
C ALA A 106 -2.33 -2.92 14.05
N THR A 107 -3.07 -1.84 13.79
CA THR A 107 -4.41 -1.87 13.19
C THR A 107 -4.37 -2.47 11.80
N LEU A 108 -3.39 -2.08 10.96
CA LEU A 108 -3.27 -2.63 9.61
C LEU A 108 -2.91 -4.12 9.61
N SER A 109 -2.05 -4.57 10.53
CA SER A 109 -1.77 -6.00 10.72
C SER A 109 -3.01 -6.77 11.16
N LEU A 110 -3.79 -6.23 12.09
CA LEU A 110 -5.04 -6.83 12.54
C LEU A 110 -6.06 -6.95 11.40
N VAL A 111 -6.24 -5.89 10.62
CA VAL A 111 -7.09 -5.90 9.41
C VAL A 111 -6.62 -6.96 8.42
N SER A 112 -5.31 -7.12 8.22
CA SER A 112 -4.78 -8.17 7.33
C SER A 112 -5.18 -9.58 7.77
N TYR A 113 -5.19 -9.87 9.08
CA TYR A 113 -5.64 -11.17 9.60
C TYR A 113 -7.14 -11.38 9.38
N PHE A 114 -7.96 -10.34 9.55
CA PHE A 114 -9.38 -10.41 9.20
C PHE A 114 -9.60 -10.66 7.71
N THR A 115 -8.81 -10.04 6.83
CA THR A 115 -8.87 -10.29 5.38
C THR A 115 -8.46 -11.72 5.03
N TRP A 116 -7.43 -12.28 5.69
CA TRP A 116 -7.06 -13.70 5.56
C TRP A 116 -8.21 -14.62 6.00
N ALA A 117 -8.78 -14.39 7.19
CA ALA A 117 -9.91 -15.16 7.70
C ALA A 117 -11.12 -15.09 6.75
N TYR A 118 -11.37 -13.92 6.16
CA TYR A 118 -12.41 -13.72 5.16
C TYR A 118 -12.15 -14.51 3.87
N ALA A 119 -10.91 -14.54 3.38
CA ALA A 119 -10.54 -15.35 2.22
C ALA A 119 -10.77 -16.86 2.50
N PHE A 120 -10.40 -17.34 3.69
CA PHE A 120 -10.67 -18.73 4.10
C PHE A 120 -12.16 -19.03 4.26
N LEU A 121 -12.95 -18.08 4.75
CA LEU A 121 -14.40 -18.22 4.81
C LEU A 121 -14.98 -18.40 3.41
N HIS A 122 -14.55 -17.58 2.44
CA HIS A 122 -14.96 -17.73 1.04
C HIS A 122 -14.57 -19.11 0.50
N LEU A 123 -13.35 -19.57 0.75
CA LEU A 123 -12.93 -20.93 0.37
C LEU A 123 -13.83 -22.01 1.01
N GLY A 124 -14.22 -21.86 2.28
CA GLY A 124 -15.16 -22.75 2.95
C GLY A 124 -16.55 -22.75 2.31
N ILE A 125 -17.08 -21.57 1.99
CA ILE A 125 -18.36 -21.40 1.28
C ILE A 125 -18.31 -22.05 -0.11
N PHE A 126 -17.19 -21.90 -0.82
CA PHE A 126 -16.98 -22.54 -2.11
C PHE A 126 -17.10 -24.06 -2.01
N VAL A 127 -16.34 -24.68 -1.10
CA VAL A 127 -16.38 -26.13 -0.87
C VAL A 127 -17.78 -26.57 -0.46
N TRP A 128 -18.44 -25.82 0.41
CA TRP A 128 -19.81 -26.10 0.85
C TRP A 128 -20.83 -26.05 -0.30
N ASN A 129 -20.73 -25.05 -1.17
CA ASN A 129 -21.59 -24.94 -2.35
C ASN A 129 -21.35 -26.10 -3.33
N PHE A 130 -20.10 -26.53 -3.52
CA PHE A 130 -19.80 -27.72 -4.33
C PHE A 130 -20.38 -28.99 -3.73
N ALA A 131 -20.26 -29.19 -2.42
CA ALA A 131 -20.88 -30.31 -1.73
C ALA A 131 -22.40 -30.31 -1.97
N TYR A 132 -23.06 -29.16 -1.79
CA TYR A 132 -24.48 -29.00 -2.05
C TYR A 132 -24.88 -29.36 -3.50
N ILE A 133 -24.14 -28.85 -4.48
CA ILE A 133 -24.38 -29.11 -5.92
C ILE A 133 -24.35 -30.61 -6.21
N PHE A 134 -23.35 -31.33 -5.67
CA PHE A 134 -23.23 -32.76 -5.91
C PHE A 134 -24.23 -33.61 -5.13
N THR A 135 -24.64 -33.18 -3.93
CA THR A 135 -25.60 -33.96 -3.11
C THR A 135 -27.05 -33.72 -3.51
N CYS A 136 -27.40 -32.49 -3.91
CA CYS A 136 -28.78 -32.05 -4.11
C CYS A 136 -29.15 -31.86 -5.58
N SER A 137 -28.21 -32.04 -6.50
CA SER A 137 -28.41 -31.88 -7.95
C SER A 137 -29.06 -30.55 -8.35
N ALA A 138 -28.71 -29.48 -7.63
CA ALA A 138 -29.28 -28.15 -7.80
C ALA A 138 -28.23 -27.09 -7.49
N TYR A 139 -28.40 -25.91 -8.09
CA TYR A 139 -27.55 -24.76 -7.80
C TYR A 139 -28.02 -24.04 -6.54
N PRO A 140 -27.12 -23.65 -5.63
CA PRO A 140 -27.48 -22.79 -4.51
C PRO A 140 -27.77 -21.39 -5.03
N THR A 141 -28.59 -20.63 -4.31
CA THR A 141 -29.03 -19.28 -4.73
C THR A 141 -27.84 -18.36 -5.00
N ASP A 142 -26.76 -18.51 -4.22
CA ASP A 142 -25.54 -17.70 -4.36
C ASP A 142 -24.84 -17.89 -5.71
N VAL A 143 -24.81 -19.13 -6.23
CA VAL A 143 -24.19 -19.46 -7.52
C VAL A 143 -24.96 -18.79 -8.67
N ILE A 144 -26.29 -18.89 -8.64
CA ILE A 144 -27.16 -18.30 -9.67
C ILE A 144 -27.04 -16.77 -9.66
N LYS A 145 -27.12 -16.15 -8.48
CA LYS A 145 -26.99 -14.69 -8.36
C LYS A 145 -25.61 -14.20 -8.79
N CYS A 146 -24.54 -14.92 -8.45
CA CYS A 146 -23.17 -14.55 -8.81
C CYS A 146 -22.85 -14.72 -10.30
N VAL A 147 -23.36 -15.78 -10.94
CA VAL A 147 -23.01 -16.12 -12.33
C VAL A 147 -24.02 -15.56 -13.32
N LEU A 148 -25.32 -15.82 -13.12
CA LEU A 148 -26.36 -15.57 -14.12
C LEU A 148 -27.00 -14.18 -14.00
N VAL A 149 -27.13 -13.67 -12.77
CA VAL A 149 -27.71 -12.34 -12.50
C VAL A 149 -26.64 -11.23 -12.48
N SER A 150 -25.37 -11.60 -12.60
CA SER A 150 -24.27 -10.64 -12.70
C SER A 150 -24.30 -9.89 -14.04
N LEU A 151 -23.93 -8.60 -14.01
CA LEU A 151 -23.78 -7.73 -15.20
C LEU A 151 -22.93 -8.34 -16.33
N PHE A 152 -22.04 -9.27 -16.00
CA PHE A 152 -21.13 -9.94 -16.95
C PHE A 152 -21.64 -11.31 -17.43
N SER A 153 -22.88 -11.68 -17.15
CA SER A 153 -23.40 -13.00 -17.52
C SER A 153 -23.61 -13.14 -19.03
N GLY A 154 -23.84 -12.03 -19.74
CA GLY A 154 -24.16 -12.03 -21.17
C GLY A 154 -25.53 -12.62 -21.49
N LEU A 155 -26.36 -12.91 -20.48
CA LEU A 155 -27.73 -13.37 -20.66
C LEU A 155 -28.68 -12.19 -20.90
N SER A 156 -29.77 -12.45 -21.62
CA SER A 156 -30.83 -11.46 -21.82
C SER A 156 -31.56 -11.15 -20.50
N THR A 157 -32.08 -9.93 -20.40
CA THR A 157 -32.86 -9.48 -19.24
C THR A 157 -34.07 -10.37 -18.96
N ASP A 158 -34.72 -10.88 -20.00
CA ASP A 158 -35.90 -11.76 -19.88
C ASP A 158 -35.56 -13.11 -19.24
N VAL A 159 -34.36 -13.63 -19.50
CA VAL A 159 -33.91 -14.86 -18.86
C VAL A 159 -33.65 -14.62 -17.38
N THR A 160 -33.05 -13.47 -17.03
CA THR A 160 -32.78 -13.13 -15.63
C THR A 160 -34.05 -12.94 -14.80
N THR A 161 -35.13 -12.39 -15.38
CA THR A 161 -36.42 -12.23 -14.68
C THR A 161 -37.09 -13.58 -14.43
N ILE A 162 -37.05 -14.50 -15.40
CA ILE A 162 -37.54 -15.87 -15.22
C ILE A 162 -36.75 -16.57 -14.11
N LEU A 163 -35.41 -16.49 -14.13
CA LEU A 163 -34.54 -17.06 -13.09
C LEU A 163 -34.84 -16.48 -11.70
N ASN A 164 -35.11 -15.18 -11.59
CA ASN A 164 -35.45 -14.55 -10.31
C ASN A 164 -36.83 -14.99 -9.78
N SER A 165 -37.72 -15.48 -10.64
CA SER A 165 -39.03 -16.00 -10.22
C SER A 165 -39.00 -17.43 -9.65
N LEU A 166 -37.91 -18.17 -9.88
CA LEU A 166 -37.77 -19.55 -9.41
C LEU A 166 -37.42 -19.59 -7.91
N GLN A 167 -38.15 -20.41 -7.14
CA GLN A 167 -37.85 -20.64 -5.73
C GLN A 167 -36.68 -21.62 -5.54
N TYR A 168 -36.45 -22.52 -6.50
CA TYR A 168 -35.39 -23.52 -6.48
C TYR A 168 -34.74 -23.62 -7.86
N TYR A 169 -33.47 -24.02 -7.93
CA TYR A 169 -32.66 -23.99 -9.16
C TYR A 169 -32.13 -25.38 -9.53
N PRO A 170 -32.98 -26.31 -10.00
CA PRO A 170 -32.53 -27.63 -10.41
C PRO A 170 -31.72 -27.56 -11.72
N PHE A 171 -30.75 -28.45 -11.89
CA PHE A 171 -29.83 -28.39 -13.05
C PHE A 171 -30.52 -28.43 -14.40
N VAL A 172 -31.55 -29.29 -14.53
CA VAL A 172 -32.25 -29.51 -15.81
C VAL A 172 -33.00 -28.25 -16.25
N GLU A 173 -33.74 -27.61 -15.33
CA GLU A 173 -34.48 -26.39 -15.65
C GLU A 173 -33.54 -25.22 -15.94
N VAL A 174 -32.49 -25.05 -15.14
CA VAL A 174 -31.51 -23.99 -15.37
C VAL A 174 -30.80 -24.19 -16.71
N ALA A 175 -30.36 -25.40 -17.04
CA ALA A 175 -29.69 -25.68 -18.31
C ALA A 175 -30.59 -25.43 -19.53
N LEU A 176 -31.89 -25.72 -19.39
CA LEU A 176 -32.89 -25.47 -20.43
C LEU A 176 -33.12 -23.97 -20.63
N ILE A 177 -33.23 -23.21 -19.54
CA ILE A 177 -33.41 -21.76 -19.57
C ILE A 177 -32.18 -21.03 -20.10
N THR A 178 -30.97 -21.49 -19.74
CA THR A 178 -29.70 -20.83 -20.11
C THR A 178 -29.09 -21.38 -21.39
N SER A 179 -29.83 -22.16 -22.19
CA SER A 179 -29.37 -22.76 -23.46
C SER A 179 -28.02 -23.50 -23.35
N GLY A 180 -27.81 -24.25 -22.26
CA GLY A 180 -26.58 -25.03 -22.05
C GLY A 180 -25.36 -24.23 -21.55
N TYR A 181 -25.54 -23.00 -21.07
CA TYR A 181 -24.47 -22.23 -20.42
C TYR A 181 -23.83 -23.02 -19.25
N ASN A 182 -22.49 -23.09 -19.24
CA ASN A 182 -21.77 -23.85 -18.21
C ASN A 182 -21.63 -23.03 -16.90
N VAL A 183 -22.71 -22.98 -16.12
CA VAL A 183 -22.81 -22.22 -14.86
C VAL A 183 -21.71 -22.60 -13.88
N LEU A 184 -21.40 -23.90 -13.76
CA LEU A 184 -20.42 -24.40 -12.79
C LEU A 184 -18.99 -23.94 -13.10
N ALA A 185 -18.59 -24.01 -14.37
CA ALA A 185 -17.25 -23.58 -14.79
C ALA A 185 -17.06 -22.07 -14.55
N TRP A 186 -18.05 -21.26 -14.90
CA TRP A 186 -18.01 -19.81 -14.66
C TRP A 186 -18.04 -19.45 -13.17
N TYR A 187 -18.81 -20.19 -12.37
CA TYR A 187 -18.81 -20.05 -10.92
C TYR A 187 -17.41 -20.34 -10.35
N ALA A 188 -16.83 -21.48 -10.73
CA ALA A 188 -15.50 -21.89 -10.28
C ALA A 188 -14.43 -20.85 -10.64
N LEU A 189 -14.46 -20.34 -11.87
CA LEU A 189 -13.51 -19.33 -12.33
C LEU A 189 -13.67 -18.01 -11.56
N LYS A 190 -14.88 -17.46 -11.48
CA LYS A 190 -15.14 -16.20 -10.76
C LYS A 190 -14.74 -16.31 -9.29
N PHE A 191 -15.11 -17.41 -8.64
CA PHE A 191 -14.83 -17.61 -7.23
C PHE A 191 -13.34 -17.84 -6.95
N ALA A 192 -12.63 -18.57 -7.82
CA ALA A 192 -11.19 -18.76 -7.72
C ALA A 192 -10.43 -17.43 -7.89
N ILE A 193 -10.81 -16.60 -8.86
CA ILE A 193 -10.24 -15.26 -9.05
C ILE A 193 -10.49 -14.41 -7.80
N TRP A 194 -11.71 -14.46 -7.25
CA TRP A 194 -12.07 -13.70 -6.06
C TRP A 194 -11.28 -14.11 -4.81
N ILE A 195 -11.17 -15.41 -4.52
CA ILE A 195 -10.36 -15.91 -3.39
C ILE A 195 -8.89 -15.51 -3.58
N ALA A 196 -8.34 -15.72 -4.78
CA ALA A 196 -6.95 -15.39 -5.08
C ALA A 196 -6.68 -13.88 -4.87
N PHE A 197 -7.63 -13.04 -5.32
CA PHE A 197 -7.58 -11.61 -5.09
C PHE A 197 -7.62 -11.24 -3.61
N LEU A 198 -8.49 -11.85 -2.81
CA LEU A 198 -8.54 -11.62 -1.36
C LEU A 198 -7.23 -12.02 -0.65
N PHE A 199 -6.65 -13.17 -1.00
CA PHE A 199 -5.35 -13.57 -0.47
C PHE A 199 -4.23 -12.62 -0.87
N PHE A 200 -4.25 -12.15 -2.11
CA PHE A 200 -3.31 -11.15 -2.60
C PHE A 200 -3.41 -9.84 -1.82
N VAL A 201 -4.63 -9.33 -1.63
CA VAL A 201 -4.88 -8.11 -0.84
C VAL A 201 -4.41 -8.29 0.62
N ALA A 202 -4.73 -9.43 1.24
CA ALA A 202 -4.32 -9.71 2.62
C ALA A 202 -2.79 -9.75 2.75
N ARG A 203 -2.08 -10.31 1.77
CA ARG A 203 -0.62 -10.28 1.68
C ARG A 203 -0.09 -8.85 1.54
N GLU A 204 -0.65 -8.04 0.64
CA GLU A 204 -0.22 -6.65 0.43
C GLU A 204 -0.44 -5.79 1.68
N MET A 205 -1.56 -5.95 2.38
CA MET A 205 -1.81 -5.31 3.67
C MET A 205 -0.76 -5.69 4.72
N ARG A 206 -0.40 -6.99 4.80
CA ARG A 206 0.61 -7.47 5.75
C ARG A 206 2.00 -6.95 5.43
N MET A 207 2.36 -6.90 4.15
CA MET A 207 3.63 -6.32 3.68
C MET A 207 3.69 -4.82 3.96
N LEU A 208 2.60 -4.09 3.74
CA LEU A 208 2.52 -2.67 4.05
C LEU A 208 2.69 -2.42 5.56
N ALA A 209 2.03 -3.21 6.40
CA ALA A 209 2.18 -3.12 7.85
C ALA A 209 3.63 -3.40 8.30
N ALA A 210 4.32 -4.35 7.66
CA ALA A 210 5.73 -4.64 7.95
C ALA A 210 6.66 -3.52 7.49
N LEU A 211 6.38 -2.88 6.34
CA LEU A 211 7.15 -1.72 5.86
C LEU A 211 6.94 -0.49 6.76
N MET A 212 5.73 -0.26 7.25
CA MET A 212 5.45 0.81 8.22
C MET A 212 6.16 0.59 9.57
N GLU A 213 6.52 -0.65 9.91
CA GLU A 213 7.29 -0.95 11.12
C GLU A 213 8.81 -0.84 10.90
N ARG A 214 9.27 -1.27 9.71
CA ARG A 214 10.71 -1.51 9.46
C ARG A 214 11.35 -0.50 8.52
N GLY A 215 10.58 0.39 7.91
CA GLY A 215 11.04 1.21 6.79
C GLY A 215 11.34 0.38 5.53
N PRO A 216 11.67 1.04 4.39
CA PRO A 216 11.90 0.38 3.10
C PRO A 216 13.09 -0.57 3.09
N ILE A 217 14.07 -0.33 3.97
CA ILE A 217 15.33 -1.08 4.09
C ILE A 217 15.31 -2.10 5.25
N GLY A 218 14.17 -2.27 5.92
CA GLY A 218 14.03 -3.28 6.97
C GLY A 218 14.75 -2.96 8.29
N LEU A 219 15.35 -1.77 8.39
CA LEU A 219 16.20 -1.37 9.50
C LEU A 219 15.41 -0.91 10.75
N GLY A 220 14.10 -0.64 10.65
CA GLY A 220 13.25 -0.24 11.79
C GLY A 220 12.96 1.25 11.84
N ASN A 221 11.81 1.64 12.42
CA ASN A 221 11.56 3.04 12.86
C ASN A 221 12.62 3.56 13.84
N HIS A 222 13.40 2.68 14.46
CA HIS A 222 14.51 3.05 15.33
C HIS A 222 15.78 3.45 14.58
N PHE A 223 15.87 3.22 13.27
CA PHE A 223 17.01 3.72 12.49
C PHE A 223 16.89 5.20 12.17
N GLU A 224 15.69 5.78 12.06
CA GLU A 224 15.55 7.24 11.88
C GLU A 224 16.04 7.99 13.13
N ILE A 225 15.84 7.42 14.32
CA ILE A 225 16.34 8.01 15.56
C ILE A 225 17.88 7.99 15.61
N ALA A 226 18.55 6.96 15.10
CA ALA A 226 20.01 6.89 15.13
C ALA A 226 20.71 7.80 14.10
N TRP A 227 20.05 8.12 12.98
CA TRP A 227 20.61 9.04 11.99
C TRP A 227 20.40 10.52 12.36
N ASP A 228 19.25 10.88 12.95
CA ASP A 228 18.99 12.26 13.38
C ASP A 228 19.55 12.60 14.78
N GLU A 229 19.65 11.66 15.72
CA GLU A 229 20.27 11.94 17.03
C GLU A 229 21.80 12.01 16.96
N GLY A 230 22.42 11.40 15.94
CA GLY A 230 23.87 11.42 15.73
C GLY A 230 24.38 12.57 14.86
N LEU A 231 23.58 13.05 13.91
CA LEU A 231 23.90 14.22 13.09
C LEU A 231 23.29 15.47 13.72
N ASN A 232 24.07 16.14 14.55
CA ASN A 232 23.76 17.51 14.93
C ASN A 232 23.90 18.40 13.69
N PHE A 233 22.79 18.62 12.96
CA PHE A 233 22.77 19.44 11.75
C PHE A 233 23.33 20.84 12.01
N ASP A 234 23.12 21.42 13.21
CA ASP A 234 23.73 22.70 13.60
C ASP A 234 25.25 22.62 13.70
N ALA A 235 25.81 21.49 14.17
CA ALA A 235 27.26 21.29 14.19
C ALA A 235 27.83 21.18 12.76
N ILE A 236 27.12 20.50 11.87
CA ILE A 236 27.51 20.35 10.46
C ILE A 236 27.41 21.70 9.73
N TYR A 237 26.34 22.47 9.94
CA TYR A 237 26.21 23.81 9.38
C TYR A 237 27.25 24.78 9.94
N ARG A 238 27.63 24.68 11.22
CA ARG A 238 28.75 25.45 11.78
C ARG A 238 30.09 25.05 11.19
N ASP A 239 30.33 23.76 10.95
CA ASP A 239 31.59 23.29 10.38
C ASP A 239 31.71 23.62 8.89
N LEU A 240 30.60 23.53 8.14
CA LEU A 240 30.50 24.02 6.76
C LEU A 240 30.62 25.55 6.67
N GLY A 241 30.03 26.27 7.63
CA GLY A 241 30.18 27.73 7.75
C GLY A 241 31.61 28.16 8.07
N ARG A 242 32.34 27.40 8.90
CA ARG A 242 33.77 27.62 9.19
C ARG A 242 34.67 27.29 8.00
N LYS A 243 34.34 26.23 7.23
CA LYS A 243 35.10 25.82 6.04
C LYS A 243 34.82 26.68 4.80
N LYS A 244 33.82 27.57 4.85
CA LYS A 244 33.63 28.65 3.87
C LYS A 244 34.59 29.83 4.12
N GLN A 245 35.83 29.59 4.55
CA GLN A 245 36.89 30.54 4.23
C GLN A 245 37.16 30.39 2.74
N SER A 246 36.91 31.46 1.99
CA SER A 246 37.14 31.45 0.55
C SER A 246 38.60 31.13 0.27
N ARG A 247 38.87 30.09 -0.52
CA ARG A 247 40.22 29.82 -1.08
C ARG A 247 40.81 31.04 -1.78
N PHE A 248 39.97 32.00 -2.16
CA PHE A 248 40.36 33.30 -2.69
C PHE A 248 41.22 34.16 -1.73
N LEU A 249 41.10 33.98 -0.41
CA LEU A 249 41.95 34.67 0.59
C LEU A 249 43.30 33.95 0.78
N GLU A 250 43.35 32.63 0.63
CA GLU A 250 44.60 31.86 0.64
C GLU A 250 45.41 32.09 -0.65
N ASP A 251 44.75 32.21 -1.80
CA ASP A 251 45.40 32.54 -3.09
C ASP A 251 45.84 34.01 -3.18
N ALA A 252 45.32 34.89 -2.32
CA ALA A 252 45.72 36.31 -2.23
C ALA A 252 46.92 36.53 -1.29
N GLU A 253 47.34 35.52 -0.52
CA GLU A 253 48.55 35.58 0.30
C GLU A 253 49.79 35.30 -0.58
N SER A 254 50.09 36.23 -1.48
CA SER A 254 51.39 36.23 -2.16
C SER A 254 52.50 36.43 -1.10
N PRO A 255 53.63 35.72 -1.15
CA PRO A 255 54.77 35.99 -0.28
C PRO A 255 55.40 37.34 -0.65
N LEU A 256 54.85 38.43 -0.11
CA LEU A 256 55.50 39.71 -0.03
C LEU A 256 56.53 39.64 1.09
N VAL A 257 57.73 39.17 0.76
CA VAL A 257 59.06 39.71 1.10
C VAL A 257 60.08 38.66 0.66
N ALA A 258 60.41 38.65 -0.62
CA ALA A 258 61.72 38.16 -1.05
C ALA A 258 62.72 39.29 -0.76
N ASN A 259 63.64 39.05 0.18
CA ASN A 259 64.82 39.90 0.38
C ASN A 259 65.55 40.04 -0.96
N ILE A 260 65.50 41.24 -1.53
CA ILE A 260 66.29 41.61 -2.69
C ILE A 260 67.72 41.86 -2.18
N ASP A 261 68.56 40.83 -2.27
CA ASP A 261 70.01 40.97 -2.11
C ASP A 261 70.58 41.56 -3.41
N THR A 262 71.09 42.79 -3.32
CA THR A 262 71.47 43.68 -4.42
C THR A 262 72.89 43.43 -4.96
N THR A 263 73.31 42.18 -5.14
CA THR A 263 74.71 41.89 -5.56
C THR A 263 74.91 40.95 -6.75
N LYS A 264 73.86 40.47 -7.43
CA LYS A 264 74.04 39.74 -8.71
C LYS A 264 72.99 40.15 -9.73
N GLY A 265 73.44 40.90 -10.73
CA GLY A 265 72.62 41.29 -11.87
C GLY A 265 72.25 40.08 -12.73
N TYR A 266 70.96 39.88 -12.96
CA TYR A 266 70.42 39.10 -14.08
C TYR A 266 69.17 39.80 -14.61
N LEU A 267 69.12 39.93 -15.94
CA LEU A 267 68.05 40.52 -16.72
C LEU A 267 66.70 39.83 -16.45
N PHE A 268 65.64 40.63 -16.36
CA PHE A 268 64.28 40.18 -16.54
C PHE A 268 64.09 39.64 -17.97
N HIS A 269 63.85 38.34 -18.11
CA HIS A 269 63.23 37.79 -19.31
C HIS A 269 61.73 37.64 -19.09
N ARG A 270 60.99 38.51 -19.79
CA ARG A 270 59.56 38.39 -20.07
C ARG A 270 59.35 37.21 -21.01
N PHE A 271 58.47 36.27 -20.66
CA PHE A 271 57.86 35.27 -21.56
C PHE A 271 56.43 35.08 -21.05
N ASP A 272 55.41 35.66 -21.68
CA ASP A 272 54.75 35.30 -22.96
C ASP A 272 54.44 33.81 -23.09
N TYR A 273 53.15 33.52 -23.01
CA TYR A 273 52.53 32.24 -23.29
C TYR A 273 52.63 31.93 -24.79
N GLY A 274 53.28 30.82 -25.15
CA GLY A 274 53.32 30.39 -26.54
C GLY A 274 54.13 29.13 -26.78
N THR A 275 53.41 28.01 -26.88
CA THR A 275 53.70 26.85 -27.74
C THR A 275 54.78 25.82 -27.35
N THR A 276 54.27 24.59 -27.22
CA THR A 276 54.76 23.30 -27.76
C THR A 276 56.03 22.64 -27.22
N ASN A 277 55.78 21.41 -26.77
CA ASN A 277 56.54 20.18 -26.98
C ASN A 277 57.62 19.75 -25.96
N LYS A 278 57.35 18.54 -25.46
CA LYS A 278 58.24 17.44 -25.06
C LYS A 278 58.95 17.56 -23.70
N GLU A 279 58.43 16.74 -22.78
CA GLU A 279 59.13 15.79 -21.88
C GLU A 279 60.66 15.67 -22.06
N PRO A 280 61.46 15.36 -21.01
CA PRO A 280 61.15 14.28 -20.05
C PRO A 280 61.63 14.43 -18.59
N LEU A 281 61.12 13.53 -17.74
CA LEU A 281 61.72 12.98 -16.51
C LEU A 281 62.07 13.94 -15.36
N ARG A 282 61.49 13.69 -14.18
CA ARG A 282 62.23 12.98 -13.12
C ARG A 282 61.29 12.44 -12.03
N GLN A 283 61.36 11.13 -11.83
CA GLN A 283 60.83 10.42 -10.66
C GLN A 283 61.31 11.09 -9.37
N VAL A 284 60.39 11.33 -8.44
CA VAL A 284 60.71 11.38 -7.01
C VAL A 284 59.88 10.29 -6.34
N GLU A 285 60.55 9.15 -6.28
CA GLU A 285 60.51 8.10 -5.28
C GLU A 285 59.90 8.54 -3.93
N TRP A 286 58.71 8.01 -3.63
CA TRP A 286 58.21 7.88 -2.27
C TRP A 286 57.95 6.39 -2.02
N GLU A 287 59.03 5.65 -1.82
CA GLU A 287 59.00 4.38 -1.13
C GLU A 287 59.20 4.64 0.38
N HIS A 288 58.51 3.84 1.20
CA HIS A 288 58.58 3.73 2.67
C HIS A 288 57.65 4.62 3.50
N GLU A 289 56.34 4.32 3.44
CA GLU A 289 55.53 4.12 4.66
C GLU A 289 54.18 3.46 4.32
N CYS A 290 54.22 2.18 3.91
CA CYS A 290 53.02 1.34 3.79
C CYS A 290 53.35 -0.09 4.19
N GLU A 291 53.79 -0.26 5.43
CA GLU A 291 53.84 -1.59 6.06
C GLU A 291 53.27 -1.49 7.48
N LYS A 292 51.94 -1.67 7.57
CA LYS A 292 51.17 -2.30 8.68
C LYS A 292 49.75 -1.74 8.75
N ARG A 293 48.84 -2.17 7.86
CA ARG A 293 47.44 -2.54 8.18
C ARG A 293 46.85 -3.37 7.03
N PRO A 294 46.68 -4.70 7.18
CA PRO A 294 45.81 -5.45 6.28
C PRO A 294 44.36 -5.34 6.79
N ASN A 295 43.43 -5.16 5.85
CA ASN A 295 41.97 -5.32 5.97
C ASN A 295 41.16 -4.09 6.43
N ALA A 296 40.97 -3.14 5.52
CA ALA A 296 39.68 -2.45 5.34
C ALA A 296 39.76 -1.57 4.09
N HIS A 297 39.44 -2.09 2.91
CA HIS A 297 38.95 -1.27 1.79
C HIS A 297 38.45 -2.21 0.68
N GLY A 298 37.13 -2.37 0.65
CA GLY A 298 36.36 -2.91 -0.44
C GLY A 298 34.93 -2.47 -0.20
N TYR A 299 34.33 -1.77 -1.16
CA TYR A 299 33.01 -1.11 -1.12
C TYR A 299 32.99 0.31 -0.54
N MET A 300 33.62 1.27 -1.23
CA MET A 300 33.07 2.64 -1.26
C MET A 300 33.54 3.49 -2.44
N GLU A 301 33.60 2.91 -3.64
CA GLU A 301 33.76 3.67 -4.89
C GLU A 301 32.62 3.26 -5.82
N ASN A 302 31.51 4.01 -5.77
CA ASN A 302 30.51 4.16 -6.86
C ASN A 302 29.29 5.02 -6.45
N LEU A 303 29.44 5.99 -5.56
CA LEU A 303 28.31 6.82 -5.11
C LEU A 303 28.70 8.28 -4.91
N VAL A 304 29.50 8.84 -5.82
CA VAL A 304 29.64 10.29 -5.99
C VAL A 304 29.91 10.59 -7.46
N GLU A 305 28.89 10.45 -8.30
CA GLU A 305 28.83 11.17 -9.58
C GLU A 305 27.35 11.30 -9.96
N ASN A 306 26.93 12.54 -10.22
CA ASN A 306 25.59 12.99 -10.63
C ASN A 306 24.58 13.28 -9.51
N ILE A 307 24.80 14.38 -8.78
CA ILE A 307 23.70 15.23 -8.32
C ILE A 307 24.03 16.67 -8.74
N ASP A 308 23.47 17.09 -9.87
CA ASP A 308 23.35 18.50 -10.25
C ASP A 308 22.36 19.16 -9.29
N PHE A 309 22.82 20.17 -8.56
CA PHE A 309 22.00 21.08 -7.77
C PHE A 309 21.92 22.42 -8.54
N ASP A 310 21.02 22.49 -9.51
CA ASP A 310 20.47 23.74 -10.00
C ASP A 310 18.95 23.67 -9.81
N ASP A 311 18.36 24.77 -9.35
CA ASP A 311 16.95 24.99 -9.01
C ASP A 311 16.49 24.61 -7.58
N VAL A 312 16.99 25.33 -6.58
CA VAL A 312 16.21 25.67 -5.38
C VAL A 312 16.04 27.19 -5.34
N ALA A 313 14.89 27.66 -5.83
CA ALA A 313 14.45 29.02 -5.60
C ALA A 313 14.14 29.19 -4.10
N PHE A 314 14.82 30.16 -3.48
CA PHE A 314 14.51 30.67 -2.15
C PHE A 314 13.17 31.42 -2.21
N ASP A 315 12.18 30.95 -1.44
CA ASP A 315 10.96 31.68 -1.13
C ASP A 315 11.15 32.34 0.23
N ASP A 316 11.62 33.59 0.22
CA ASP A 316 11.76 34.45 1.40
C ASP A 316 10.38 34.98 1.79
N GLY A 317 9.66 34.24 2.64
CA GLY A 317 8.31 34.62 3.02
C GLY A 317 7.73 33.85 4.20
N ALA A 318 8.43 33.80 5.34
CA ALA A 318 7.81 33.41 6.60
C ALA A 318 8.25 34.35 7.73
N ASP A 319 7.29 35.17 8.13
CA ASP A 319 7.28 36.07 9.28
C ASP A 319 7.77 35.37 10.54
N TYR A 320 8.72 35.99 11.22
CA TYR A 320 9.06 35.73 12.61
C TYR A 320 8.16 36.60 13.48
N ASP A 321 7.18 36.00 14.15
CA ASP A 321 6.47 36.49 15.34
C ASP A 321 5.60 35.30 15.83
N GLU A 322 5.52 34.84 17.07
CA GLU A 322 5.93 35.35 18.37
C GLU A 322 5.58 34.24 19.41
N PRO A 323 6.51 33.75 20.25
CA PRO A 323 6.19 32.88 21.39
C PRO A 323 5.92 33.73 22.64
N VAL A 324 4.85 34.55 22.65
CA VAL A 324 4.52 35.41 23.83
C VAL A 324 3.03 35.42 24.21
N ARG A 325 2.13 34.73 23.49
CA ARG A 325 0.70 34.68 23.87
C ARG A 325 0.24 33.45 24.64
N GLN A 326 1.16 32.81 25.36
CA GLN A 326 0.86 31.78 26.36
C GLN A 326 0.61 32.37 27.78
N ALA A 327 0.51 33.70 27.94
CA ALA A 327 0.38 34.36 29.25
C ALA A 327 -0.97 35.06 29.50
N THR A 328 -2.02 34.78 28.73
CA THR A 328 -3.32 35.46 28.90
C THR A 328 -4.53 34.51 28.79
N ILE A 329 -4.42 33.31 29.38
CA ILE A 329 -5.58 32.43 29.59
C ILE A 329 -5.73 31.99 31.07
N ASP A 330 -4.75 32.23 31.94
CA ASP A 330 -4.86 31.91 33.38
C ASP A 330 -5.43 33.07 34.25
N MET A 331 -6.18 34.02 33.67
CA MET A 331 -6.80 35.13 34.42
C MET A 331 -8.21 35.55 33.94
N LEU A 332 -9.00 34.62 33.38
CA LEU A 332 -10.45 34.76 33.18
C LEU A 332 -11.10 33.38 33.32
#